data_AF-A0A8H5GL46-F1
#
_entry.id   AF-A0A8H5GL46-F1
#
_cell.length_a   1.000
_cell.length_b   1.000
_cell.length_c   1.000
_cell.angle_alpha   90.00
_cell.angle_beta   90.00
_cell.angle_gamma   90.00
#
_symmetry.space_group_name_H-M   'P 1'
#
loop_
_entity.id
_entity.type
_entity.pdbx_description
1 polymer ?
#
loop_
_entity_poly.entity_id
_entity_poly.type
_entity_poly.pdbx_seq_one_letter_code
_entity_poly.pdbx_strand_id
1 'polypeptide(L)'
;MTQNKFGVKLGVDMSHFRNNIVFGSGRDQRICPGQHLANTSLALNVMNLLWAFEFTPDETTQKKGTKIDIWNYQKGGFYMPAPFPCSIKPCSAAKVSIIEEQFSSTSSLFENFESGDLEIKDLDDHEQMWM
;
A
#
# COMPACT_ATOMS: atom_id res chain seq x y z
N MET A 1 -19.88 19.01 27.92
CA MET A 1 -19.59 18.83 26.49
C MET A 1 -18.10 19.06 26.27
N THR A 2 -17.41 18.16 25.58
CA THR A 2 -15.97 18.25 25.32
C THR A 2 -15.69 19.39 24.33
N GLN A 3 -14.75 20.27 24.65
CA GLN A 3 -14.50 21.55 23.95
C GLN A 3 -13.47 21.45 22.80
N ASN A 4 -13.14 20.25 22.32
CA ASN A 4 -12.15 20.05 21.25
C ASN A 4 -12.68 19.14 20.14
N LYS A 5 -12.08 19.26 18.94
CA LYS A 5 -12.46 18.51 17.73
C LYS A 5 -12.34 16.99 17.83
N PHE A 6 -11.70 16.49 18.88
CA PHE A 6 -11.44 15.06 19.10
C PHE A 6 -12.28 14.48 20.24
N GLY A 7 -13.13 15.28 20.90
CA GLY A 7 -13.97 14.82 22.00
C GLY A 7 -13.20 14.39 23.26
N VAL A 8 -11.98 14.88 23.49
CA VAL A 8 -11.13 14.53 24.64
C VAL A 8 -11.36 15.47 25.83
N LYS A 9 -11.04 15.01 27.05
CA LYS A 9 -11.08 15.84 28.27
C LYS A 9 -10.04 16.97 28.19
N LEU A 10 -10.33 18.12 28.80
CA LEU A 10 -9.36 19.21 28.98
C LEU A 10 -8.11 18.71 29.72
N GLY A 11 -6.92 19.07 29.23
CA GLY A 11 -5.62 18.71 29.82
C GLY A 11 -4.96 17.46 29.24
N VAL A 12 -5.57 16.79 28.26
CA VAL A 12 -4.94 15.68 27.53
C VAL A 12 -4.09 16.23 26.38
N ASP A 13 -2.85 15.75 26.24
CA ASP A 13 -2.03 16.07 25.07
C ASP A 13 -2.69 15.52 23.79
N MET A 14 -3.00 16.43 22.87
CA MET A 14 -3.67 16.13 21.61
C MET A 14 -2.72 16.10 20.42
N SER A 15 -1.42 16.32 20.62
CA SER A 15 -0.43 16.37 19.53
C SER A 15 -0.39 15.07 18.71
N HIS A 16 -0.68 13.95 19.34
CA HIS A 16 -0.69 12.62 18.75
C HIS A 16 -2.03 12.24 18.08
N PHE A 17 -3.10 13.04 18.23
CA PHE A 17 -4.38 12.76 17.59
C PHE A 17 -4.35 13.13 16.10
N ARG A 18 -4.60 12.13 15.25
CA ARG A 18 -4.62 12.28 13.79
C ARG A 18 -5.96 12.83 13.30
N ASN A 19 -5.93 13.52 12.16
CA ASN A 19 -7.14 13.96 11.47
C ASN A 19 -7.79 12.88 10.59
N ASN A 20 -7.23 11.66 10.49
CA ASN A 20 -7.79 10.54 9.72
C ASN A 20 -7.86 9.26 10.57
N ILE A 21 -8.83 8.40 10.25
CA ILE A 21 -9.11 7.12 10.94
C ILE A 21 -8.79 5.88 10.09
N VAL A 22 -8.11 6.05 8.94
CA VAL A 22 -7.85 4.99 7.94
C VAL A 22 -7.04 3.84 8.53
N PHE A 23 -6.18 4.12 9.50
CA PHE A 23 -5.36 3.12 10.20
C PHE A 23 -5.84 2.86 11.64
N GLY A 24 -7.12 3.13 11.93
CA GLY A 24 -7.74 2.95 13.25
C GLY A 24 -7.89 4.24 14.05
N SER A 25 -8.64 4.18 15.15
CA SER A 25 -8.83 5.27 16.13
C SER A 25 -9.24 4.71 17.50
N GLY A 26 -8.93 5.41 18.61
CA GLY A 26 -9.36 5.00 19.96
C GLY A 26 -8.52 5.54 21.12
N ARG A 27 -8.93 5.23 22.37
CA ARG A 27 -8.20 5.55 23.63
C ARG A 27 -7.04 4.60 23.92
N ASP A 28 -7.16 3.37 23.47
CA ASP A 28 -6.13 2.33 23.52
C ASP A 28 -5.72 2.09 22.06
N GLN A 29 -4.58 2.65 21.65
CA GLN A 29 -4.20 2.84 20.26
C GLN A 29 -4.06 1.50 19.50
N ARG A 30 -5.19 0.93 19.04
CA ARG A 30 -5.24 -0.10 17.99
C ARG A 30 -4.96 0.52 16.62
N ILE A 31 -3.91 1.32 16.58
CA ILE A 31 -3.37 1.90 15.37
C ILE A 31 -2.66 0.77 14.64
N CYS A 32 -2.87 0.68 13.33
CA CYS A 32 -2.15 -0.27 12.51
C CYS A 32 -0.63 -0.07 12.71
N PRO A 33 0.10 -1.05 13.28
CA PRO A 33 1.54 -0.90 13.50
C PRO A 33 2.30 -0.74 12.17
N GLY A 34 1.71 -1.23 11.07
CA GLY A 34 2.24 -1.10 9.71
C GLY A 34 1.92 0.22 9.01
N GLN A 35 1.29 1.21 9.67
CA GLN A 35 0.87 2.44 8.99
C GLN A 35 2.02 3.16 8.28
N HIS A 36 3.18 3.27 8.92
CA HIS A 36 4.31 3.98 8.34
C HIS A 36 4.86 3.23 7.12
N LEU A 37 4.98 1.91 7.21
CA LEU A 37 5.39 1.07 6.10
C LEU A 37 4.39 1.17 4.94
N ALA A 38 3.09 1.06 5.21
CA ALA A 38 2.03 1.13 4.22
C ALA A 38 2.03 2.47 3.47
N ASN A 39 2.18 3.60 4.19
CA ASN A 39 2.20 4.91 3.56
C ASN A 39 3.44 5.10 2.67
N THR A 40 4.62 4.70 3.15
CA THR A 40 5.86 4.84 2.38
C THR A 40 5.88 3.92 1.17
N SER A 41 5.48 2.65 1.33
CA SER A 41 5.44 1.69 0.23
C SER A 41 4.40 2.10 -0.82
N LEU A 42 3.22 2.56 -0.40
CA LEU A 42 2.20 3.06 -1.31
C LEU A 42 2.70 4.27 -2.11
N ALA A 43 3.33 5.25 -1.44
CA ALA A 43 3.86 6.43 -2.11
C ALA A 43 4.92 6.07 -3.16
N LEU A 44 5.88 5.20 -2.81
CA LEU A 44 6.92 4.75 -3.74
C LEU A 44 6.34 3.98 -4.92
N ASN A 45 5.45 3.02 -4.66
CA ASN A 45 4.83 2.22 -5.70
C ASN A 45 4.01 3.08 -6.66
N VAL A 46 3.21 4.02 -6.15
CA VAL A 46 2.42 4.94 -6.99
C VAL A 46 3.35 5.83 -7.83
N MET A 47 4.41 6.40 -7.24
CA MET A 47 5.37 7.21 -7.99
C MET A 47 6.06 6.41 -9.10
N ASN A 48 6.48 5.17 -8.81
CA ASN A 48 7.12 4.29 -9.79
C ASN A 48 6.16 3.92 -10.93
N LEU A 49 4.90 3.60 -10.59
CA LEU A 49 3.87 3.30 -11.59
C LEU A 49 3.58 4.50 -12.49
N LEU A 50 3.44 5.70 -11.92
CA LEU A 50 3.22 6.93 -12.69
C LEU A 50 4.44 7.34 -13.52
N TRP A 51 5.65 7.03 -13.05
CA TRP A 51 6.87 7.24 -13.83
C TRP A 51 6.91 6.28 -15.02
N ALA A 52 6.60 4.99 -14.84
CA ALA A 52 6.74 3.96 -15.86
C ALA A 52 5.58 3.91 -16.87
N PHE A 53 4.34 4.11 -16.41
CA PHE A 53 3.13 3.82 -17.16
C PHE A 53 2.15 4.99 -17.24
N GLU A 54 1.45 5.04 -18.37
CA GLU A 54 0.30 5.89 -18.60
C GLU A 54 -0.98 5.08 -18.35
N PHE A 55 -1.88 5.65 -17.55
CA PHE A 55 -3.17 5.06 -17.20
C PHE A 55 -4.28 5.85 -17.89
N THR A 56 -4.99 5.20 -18.82
CA THR A 56 -6.13 5.81 -19.52
C THR A 56 -7.37 4.92 -19.40
N PRO A 57 -8.58 5.49 -19.52
CA PRO A 57 -9.77 4.67 -19.74
C PRO A 57 -9.55 3.74 -20.94
N ASP A 58 -10.03 2.51 -20.83
CA ASP A 58 -9.98 1.58 -21.93
C ASP A 58 -11.10 1.88 -22.93
N GLU A 59 -10.72 2.50 -24.06
CA GLU A 59 -11.67 2.88 -25.13
C GLU A 59 -12.24 1.67 -25.90
N THR A 60 -11.69 0.46 -25.72
CA THR A 60 -12.21 -0.75 -26.38
C THR A 60 -13.46 -1.30 -25.68
N THR A 61 -13.54 -1.13 -24.37
CA THR A 61 -14.63 -1.63 -23.53
C THR A 61 -15.55 -0.51 -23.03
N GLN A 62 -15.07 0.73 -22.98
CA GLN A 62 -15.85 1.90 -22.57
C GLN A 62 -16.00 2.94 -23.67
N LYS A 63 -17.18 3.58 -23.73
CA LYS A 63 -17.38 4.76 -24.57
C LYS A 63 -16.46 5.88 -24.09
N LYS A 64 -15.85 6.60 -25.04
CA LYS A 64 -15.03 7.79 -24.75
C LYS A 64 -15.79 8.76 -23.85
N GLY A 65 -15.22 9.10 -22.69
CA GLY A 65 -15.85 9.97 -21.68
C GLY A 65 -16.70 9.27 -20.62
N THR A 66 -16.75 7.94 -20.59
CA THR A 66 -17.35 7.19 -19.48
C THR A 66 -16.56 7.46 -18.20
N LYS A 67 -17.24 7.96 -17.15
CA LYS A 67 -16.62 8.16 -15.83
C LYS A 67 -16.59 6.84 -15.07
N ILE A 68 -15.43 6.51 -14.50
CA ILE A 68 -15.29 5.38 -13.58
C ILE A 68 -16.04 5.73 -12.29
N ASP A 69 -16.91 4.84 -11.83
CA ASP A 69 -17.60 5.01 -10.55
C ASP A 69 -16.65 4.71 -9.38
N ILE A 70 -16.21 5.76 -8.70
CA ILE A 70 -15.30 5.69 -7.56
C ILE A 70 -15.95 5.12 -6.29
N TRP A 71 -17.28 4.95 -6.28
CA TRP A 71 -18.04 4.40 -5.16
C TRP A 71 -18.42 2.93 -5.38
N ASN A 72 -18.02 2.34 -6.51
CA ASN A 72 -18.29 0.94 -6.80
C ASN A 72 -17.24 0.04 -6.13
N TYR A 73 -17.56 -0.46 -4.94
CA TYR A 73 -16.71 -1.39 -4.17
C TYR A 73 -17.23 -2.83 -4.26
N GLN A 74 -16.31 -3.79 -4.23
CA GLN A 74 -16.65 -5.19 -4.04
C GLN A 74 -17.32 -5.39 -2.68
N LYS A 75 -18.31 -6.29 -2.65
CA LYS A 75 -18.96 -6.69 -1.39
C LYS A 75 -18.02 -7.64 -0.65
N GLY A 76 -17.61 -7.30 0.56
CA GLY A 76 -16.73 -8.14 1.37
C GLY A 76 -16.22 -7.45 2.62
N GLY A 77 -15.33 -8.12 3.35
CA GLY A 77 -14.70 -7.59 4.57
C GLY A 77 -13.62 -6.53 4.32
N PHE A 78 -13.23 -6.30 3.07
CA PHE A 78 -12.22 -5.33 2.67
C PHE A 78 -12.81 -4.28 1.73
N TYR A 79 -12.38 -3.04 1.90
CA TYR A 79 -12.69 -1.95 0.98
C TYR A 79 -11.80 -2.07 -0.26
N MET A 80 -12.29 -2.77 -1.28
CA MET A 80 -11.62 -2.91 -2.57
C MET A 80 -12.54 -2.43 -3.70
N PRO A 81 -12.07 -1.57 -4.62
CA PRO A 81 -12.86 -1.18 -5.77
C PRO A 81 -13.24 -2.41 -6.61
N ALA A 82 -14.43 -2.39 -7.21
CA ALA A 82 -14.80 -3.40 -8.20
C ALA A 82 -13.89 -3.34 -9.42
N PRO A 83 -13.63 -4.47 -10.11
CA PRO A 83 -12.88 -4.47 -11.36
C PRO A 83 -13.45 -3.44 -12.33
N PHE A 84 -12.58 -2.55 -12.81
CA PHE A 84 -12.91 -1.53 -13.80
C PHE A 84 -11.90 -1.63 -14.95
N PRO A 85 -12.32 -1.38 -16.20
CA PRO A 85 -11.42 -1.46 -17.33
C PRO A 85 -10.51 -0.23 -17.35
N CYS A 86 -9.21 -0.48 -17.51
CA CYS A 86 -8.15 0.52 -17.56
C CYS A 86 -7.10 0.08 -18.57
N SER A 87 -6.68 0.97 -19.46
CA SER A 87 -5.53 0.74 -20.32
C SER A 87 -4.28 1.22 -19.60
N ILE A 88 -3.28 0.35 -19.51
CA ILE A 88 -1.98 0.64 -18.89
C ILE A 88 -0.94 0.43 -19.97
N LYS A 89 -0.22 1.49 -20.34
CA LYS A 89 0.80 1.44 -21.39
C LYS A 89 2.11 2.05 -20.91
N PRO A 90 3.28 1.49 -21.26
CA PRO A 90 4.53 2.13 -20.92
C PRO A 90 4.66 3.51 -21.56
N CYS A 91 5.14 4.49 -20.81
CA CYS A 91 5.27 5.88 -21.29
C CYS A 91 6.32 6.04 -22.40
N SER A 92 7.35 5.20 -22.44
CA SER A 92 8.43 5.29 -23.44
C SER A 92 9.24 4.00 -23.52
N ALA A 93 9.81 3.72 -24.71
CA ALA A 93 10.71 2.58 -24.90
C ALA A 93 11.97 2.66 -24.01
N ALA A 94 12.48 3.85 -23.73
CA ALA A 94 13.63 4.02 -22.84
C ALA A 94 13.34 3.54 -21.41
N LYS A 95 12.17 3.88 -20.87
CA LYS A 95 11.73 3.40 -19.55
C LYS A 95 11.51 1.89 -19.53
N VAL A 96 10.96 1.32 -20.60
CA VAL A 96 10.82 -0.15 -20.75
C VAL A 96 12.18 -0.82 -20.67
N SER A 97 13.17 -0.34 -21.43
CA SER A 97 14.53 -0.88 -21.42
C SER A 97 15.14 -0.86 -20.03
N ILE A 98 14.98 0.24 -19.27
CA ILE A 98 15.46 0.33 -17.90
C ILE A 98 14.80 -0.73 -17.02
N ILE A 99 13.47 -0.88 -17.11
CA ILE A 99 12.73 -1.85 -16.29
C ILE A 99 13.18 -3.28 -16.62
N GLU A 100 13.29 -3.63 -17.90
CA GLU A 100 13.70 -4.96 -18.34
C GLU A 100 15.15 -5.29 -17.94
N GLU A 101 16.07 -4.34 -18.08
CA GLU A 101 17.47 -4.50 -17.67
C GLU A 101 17.60 -4.67 -16.14
N GLN A 102 16.92 -3.83 -15.36
CA GLN A 102 16.95 -3.92 -13.90
C GLN A 102 16.29 -5.21 -13.41
N PHE A 103 15.19 -5.63 -14.05
CA PHE A 103 14.56 -6.92 -13.77
C PHE A 103 15.54 -8.06 -14.04
N SER A 104 16.08 -8.16 -15.27
CA SER A 104 17.00 -9.24 -15.65
C SER A 104 18.26 -9.29 -14.79
N SER A 105 18.80 -8.15 -14.36
CA SER A 105 20.00 -8.11 -13.53
C SER A 105 19.75 -8.51 -12.07
N THR A 106 18.51 -8.35 -11.57
CA THR A 106 18.19 -8.58 -10.16
C THR A 106 17.38 -9.86 -9.92
N SER A 107 16.81 -10.49 -10.96
CA SER A 107 16.02 -11.73 -10.82
C SER A 107 16.74 -12.80 -10.01
N SER A 108 18.02 -13.08 -10.33
CA SER A 108 18.80 -14.11 -9.63
C SER A 108 19.02 -13.85 -8.13
N LEU A 109 18.99 -12.57 -7.72
CA LEU A 109 19.09 -12.20 -6.31
C LEU A 109 17.77 -12.46 -5.57
N PHE A 110 16.63 -12.24 -6.24
CA PHE A 110 15.32 -12.40 -5.65
C PHE A 110 14.78 -13.83 -5.69
N GLU A 111 15.31 -14.71 -6.53
CA GLU A 111 14.95 -16.13 -6.58
C GLU A 111 14.92 -16.79 -5.19
N ASN A 112 15.88 -16.47 -4.33
CA ASN A 112 15.97 -16.99 -2.95
C ASN A 112 14.79 -16.57 -2.04
N PHE A 113 14.06 -15.53 -2.40
CA PHE A 113 12.94 -14.97 -1.63
C PHE A 113 11.57 -15.24 -2.28
N GLU A 114 11.54 -15.77 -3.51
CA GLU A 114 10.31 -16.09 -4.24
C GLU A 114 9.78 -17.49 -3.90
N SER A 115 10.67 -18.42 -3.58
CA SER A 115 10.32 -19.72 -3.02
C SER A 115 9.82 -19.54 -1.58
N GLY A 116 8.57 -19.90 -1.30
CA GLY A 116 7.97 -19.87 0.05
C GLY A 116 8.63 -20.79 1.08
N ASP A 117 9.72 -21.48 0.71
CA ASP A 117 10.52 -22.36 1.55
C ASP A 117 11.73 -21.59 2.12
N LEU A 118 11.48 -20.48 2.79
CA LEU A 118 12.47 -19.96 3.73
C LEU A 118 12.49 -20.94 4.90
N GLU A 119 13.45 -21.87 4.92
CA GLU A 119 13.88 -22.48 6.17
C GLU A 119 14.35 -21.35 7.08
N ILE A 120 13.43 -20.84 7.89
CA ILE A 120 13.79 -20.06 9.07
C ILE A 120 14.60 -21.04 9.90
N LYS A 121 15.94 -20.95 9.82
CA LYS A 121 16.79 -21.59 10.82
C LYS A 121 16.40 -20.94 12.13
N ASP A 122 15.65 -21.69 12.93
CA ASP A 122 15.26 -21.31 14.27
C ASP A 122 16.51 -20.76 14.97
N LEU A 123 16.47 -19.49 15.34
CA LEU A 123 17.48 -18.88 16.21
C LEU A 123 17.18 -19.31 17.65
N ASP A 124 17.05 -20.63 17.85
CA ASP A 124 16.80 -21.26 19.13
C ASP A 124 18.13 -21.68 19.75
N ASP A 125 19.00 -20.71 20.01
CA ASP A 125 20.23 -20.92 20.80
C ASP A 125 20.44 -19.85 21.88
N HIS A 126 19.44 -19.00 22.16
CA HIS A 126 19.53 -17.99 23.23
C HIS A 126 18.45 -18.04 24.32
N GLU A 127 17.69 -19.13 24.41
CA GLU A 127 16.80 -19.42 25.56
C GLU A 127 17.55 -20.00 26.78
N GLN A 128 18.80 -19.61 27.00
CA GLN A 128 19.61 -19.93 28.20
C GLN A 128 20.20 -18.69 28.90
N MET A 129 19.71 -17.47 28.60
CA MET A 129 20.21 -16.24 29.25
C MET A 129 19.16 -15.47 30.08
N TRP A 130 17.91 -15.94 30.12
CA TRP A 130 16.84 -15.30 30.89
C TRP A 130 16.08 -16.26 31.81
N MET A 131 16.73 -17.36 32.23
CA MET A 131 16.35 -18.11 33.44
C MET A 131 17.43 -17.97 34.49
#